data_AF-A0A0A9X0S2-F1
#
_entry.id   AF-A0A0A9X0S2-F1
#
_cell.length_a   1.000
_cell.length_b   1.000
_cell.length_c   1.000
_cell.angle_alpha   90.00
_cell.angle_beta   90.00
_cell.angle_gamma   90.00
#
_symmetry.space_group_name_H-M   'P 1'
#
loop_
_entity.id
_entity.type
_entity.pdbx_description
1 polymer ?
#
loop_
_entity_poly.entity_id
_entity_poly.type
_entity_poly.pdbx_seq_one_letter_code
_entity_poly.pdbx_strand_id
1 'polypeptide(L)'
;KIPALNDTQYIGLSVYSVVITSVLVVVLANLVSDRVTLAFLCISLPILISTTGSLCLLFVPKIYEIFVNKNNPERMDPIMQSMGLKIECNTRRFLTDDRRELYFRVEVQNRVYRRELHLLDSEIAKLEKQLSHEE
;
A
#
# COMPACT_ATOMS: atom_id res chain seq x y z
N LYS A 1 -2.64 -9.91 6.20
CA LYS A 1 -2.37 -9.71 4.76
C LYS A 1 -2.57 -8.23 4.47
N ILE A 2 -1.47 -7.50 4.27
CA ILE A 2 -1.44 -6.03 4.24
C ILE A 2 -1.71 -5.56 2.81
N PRO A 3 -2.69 -4.68 2.56
CA PRO A 3 -3.13 -4.24 1.23
C PRO A 3 -2.18 -3.25 0.51
N ALA A 4 -0.91 -3.17 0.93
CA ALA A 4 0.14 -2.37 0.29
C ALA A 4 1.15 -3.22 -0.51
N LEU A 5 1.05 -4.56 -0.44
CA LEU A 5 1.98 -5.48 -1.11
C LEU A 5 1.67 -5.69 -2.60
N ASN A 6 0.49 -5.26 -3.06
CA ASN A 6 0.04 -5.50 -4.43
C ASN A 6 0.64 -4.49 -5.42
N ASP A 7 0.96 -3.28 -4.98
CA ASP A 7 1.42 -2.19 -5.86
C ASP A 7 2.86 -2.40 -6.36
N THR A 8 3.75 -2.88 -5.50
CA THR A 8 5.12 -3.27 -5.88
C THR A 8 5.13 -4.52 -6.75
N GLN A 9 4.19 -5.44 -6.52
CA GLN A 9 4.07 -6.67 -7.29
C GLN A 9 3.58 -6.40 -8.73
N TYR A 10 2.68 -5.44 -8.96
CA TYR A 10 2.24 -5.06 -10.30
C TYR A 10 3.33 -4.37 -11.13
N ILE A 11 4.16 -3.53 -10.50
CA ILE A 11 5.33 -2.94 -11.16
C ILE A 11 6.31 -4.04 -11.57
N GLY A 12 6.62 -4.95 -10.64
CA GLY A 12 7.47 -6.11 -10.92
C GLY A 12 6.93 -6.96 -12.07
N LEU A 13 5.61 -7.23 -12.07
CA LEU A 13 4.94 -8.05 -13.08
C LEU A 13 4.96 -7.43 -14.49
N SER A 14 4.76 -6.11 -14.60
CA SER A 14 4.80 -5.39 -15.87
C SER A 14 6.21 -5.40 -16.46
N VAL A 15 7.21 -5.12 -15.63
CA VAL A 15 8.62 -5.14 -16.05
C VAL A 15 9.04 -6.56 -16.44
N TYR A 16 8.66 -7.58 -15.65
CA TYR A 16 8.93 -8.98 -16.00
C TYR A 16 8.33 -9.36 -17.36
N SER A 17 7.08 -8.95 -17.61
CA SER A 17 6.39 -9.28 -18.86
C SER A 17 7.07 -8.65 -20.08
N VAL A 18 7.48 -7.38 -19.97
CA VAL A 18 8.20 -6.66 -21.03
C VAL A 18 9.59 -7.25 -21.28
N VAL A 19 10.33 -7.58 -20.22
CA VAL A 19 11.69 -8.13 -20.35
C VAL A 19 11.66 -9.53 -20.97
N ILE A 20 10.76 -10.41 -20.50
CA ILE A 20 10.64 -11.78 -21.01
C ILE A 20 10.26 -11.80 -22.49
N THR A 21 9.27 -10.99 -22.89
CA THR A 21 8.86 -10.90 -24.30
C THR A 21 9.97 -10.35 -25.18
N SER A 22 10.76 -9.38 -24.67
CA SER A 22 11.95 -8.86 -25.35
C SER A 22 13.00 -9.94 -25.63
N VAL A 23 13.34 -10.76 -24.63
CA VAL A 23 14.32 -11.86 -24.79
C VAL A 23 13.81 -12.89 -25.79
N LEU A 24 12.51 -13.19 -25.75
CA LEU A 24 11.87 -14.12 -26.69
C LEU A 24 11.99 -13.63 -28.14
N VAL A 25 11.75 -12.35 -28.40
CA VAL A 25 11.85 -11.75 -29.75
C VAL A 25 13.28 -11.80 -30.27
N VAL A 26 14.29 -11.59 -29.42
CA VAL A 26 15.71 -11.70 -29.80
C VAL A 26 16.08 -13.13 -30.21
N VAL A 27 15.58 -14.12 -29.50
CA VAL A 27 15.82 -15.55 -29.80
C VAL A 27 15.12 -15.96 -31.10
N LEU A 28 13.86 -15.54 -31.28
CA LEU A 28 13.10 -15.79 -32.51
C LEU A 28 13.73 -15.12 -33.74
N ALA A 29 14.23 -13.89 -33.58
CA ALA A 29 14.94 -13.18 -34.63
C ALA A 29 16.26 -13.84 -35.03
N ASN A 30 16.94 -14.52 -34.10
CA ASN A 30 18.15 -15.29 -34.41
C ASN A 30 17.86 -16.66 -35.07
N LEU A 31 16.71 -17.28 -34.77
CA LEU A 31 16.33 -18.59 -35.32
C LEU A 31 15.87 -18.55 -36.78
N VAL A 32 15.20 -17.47 -37.20
CA VAL A 32 14.67 -17.33 -38.57
C VAL A 32 15.72 -16.66 -39.44
N SER A 33 16.85 -17.35 -39.67
CA SER A 33 18.07 -16.70 -40.14
C SER A 33 18.70 -17.08 -41.46
N ASP A 34 18.16 -16.55 -42.56
CA ASP A 34 18.56 -17.01 -43.89
C ASP A 34 18.84 -15.92 -44.96
N ARG A 35 18.79 -14.61 -44.66
CA ARG A 35 18.99 -13.55 -45.67
C ARG A 35 19.70 -12.32 -45.09
N VAL A 36 20.30 -11.48 -45.94
CA VAL A 36 21.01 -10.22 -45.60
C VAL A 36 20.18 -9.30 -44.68
N THR A 37 18.86 -9.33 -44.81
CA THR A 37 17.89 -8.69 -43.94
C THR A 37 18.09 -9.04 -42.45
N LEU A 38 18.64 -10.21 -42.16
CA LEU A 38 18.85 -10.66 -40.80
C LEU A 38 20.06 -10.07 -40.11
N ALA A 39 21.19 -9.92 -40.79
CA ALA A 39 22.34 -9.27 -40.18
C ALA A 39 21.92 -7.88 -39.67
N PHE A 40 21.08 -7.20 -40.44
CA PHE A 40 20.46 -5.94 -40.03
C PHE A 40 19.47 -6.09 -38.87
N LEU A 41 18.56 -7.07 -38.87
CA LEU A 41 17.63 -7.32 -37.75
C LEU A 41 18.36 -7.74 -36.45
N CYS A 42 19.38 -8.58 -36.56
CA CYS A 42 20.16 -9.11 -35.45
C CYS A 42 20.94 -8.01 -34.72
N ILE A 43 21.22 -6.88 -35.38
CA ILE A 43 21.89 -5.72 -34.78
C ILE A 43 20.84 -4.70 -34.31
N SER A 44 19.86 -4.36 -35.15
CA SER A 44 18.90 -3.29 -34.86
C SER A 44 17.89 -3.66 -33.76
N LEU A 45 17.39 -4.90 -33.72
CA LEU A 45 16.43 -5.34 -32.70
C LEU A 45 17.00 -5.29 -31.28
N PRO A 46 18.18 -5.86 -30.96
CA PRO A 46 18.72 -5.76 -29.61
C PRO A 46 19.02 -4.31 -29.20
N ILE A 47 19.45 -3.47 -30.14
CA ILE A 47 19.64 -2.04 -29.86
C ILE A 47 18.31 -1.39 -29.49
N LEU A 48 17.27 -1.55 -30.33
CA LEU A 48 15.93 -1.00 -30.11
C LEU A 48 15.32 -1.46 -28.78
N ILE A 49 15.45 -2.75 -28.49
CA ILE A 49 14.93 -3.35 -27.28
C ILE A 49 15.71 -2.88 -26.04
N SER A 50 17.04 -2.79 -26.12
CA SER A 50 17.88 -2.31 -25.03
C SER A 50 17.60 -0.83 -24.71
N THR A 51 17.45 0.04 -25.70
CA THR A 51 17.06 1.44 -25.46
C THR A 51 15.62 1.57 -25.01
N THR A 52 14.67 0.83 -25.59
CA THR A 52 13.26 0.85 -25.15
C THR A 52 13.13 0.34 -23.72
N GLY A 53 13.81 -0.75 -23.37
CA GLY A 53 13.87 -1.29 -22.01
C GLY A 53 14.52 -0.31 -21.03
N SER A 54 15.64 0.31 -21.40
CA SER A 54 16.31 1.32 -20.57
C SER A 54 15.46 2.57 -20.34
N LEU A 55 14.82 3.10 -21.40
CA LEU A 55 13.89 4.22 -21.29
C LEU A 55 12.69 3.83 -20.44
N CYS A 56 12.12 2.64 -20.66
CA CYS A 56 11.00 2.16 -19.86
C CYS A 56 11.40 2.05 -18.38
N LEU A 57 12.54 1.45 -18.04
CA LEU A 57 13.00 1.36 -16.64
C LEU A 57 13.24 2.72 -15.98
N LEU A 58 13.72 3.72 -16.71
CA LEU A 58 13.95 5.08 -16.19
C LEU A 58 12.65 5.89 -16.06
N PHE A 59 11.70 5.72 -16.98
CA PHE A 59 10.47 6.52 -17.03
C PHE A 59 9.26 5.84 -16.36
N VAL A 60 9.21 4.50 -16.27
CA VAL A 60 8.17 3.73 -15.58
C VAL A 60 8.00 4.14 -14.11
N PRO A 61 9.03 4.29 -13.26
CA PRO A 61 8.81 4.69 -11.87
C PRO A 61 8.14 6.07 -11.79
N LYS A 62 8.51 7.02 -12.66
CA LYS A 62 7.89 8.34 -12.73
C LYS A 62 6.46 8.31 -13.25
N ILE A 63 6.19 7.58 -14.33
CA ILE A 63 4.84 7.48 -14.93
C ILE A 63 3.91 6.74 -13.97
N TYR A 64 4.41 5.72 -13.29
CA TYR A 64 3.68 4.99 -12.27
C TYR A 64 3.30 5.89 -11.10
N GLU A 65 4.23 6.68 -10.55
CA GLU A 65 3.91 7.64 -9.49
C GLU A 65 2.81 8.63 -9.92
N ILE A 66 2.87 9.15 -11.14
CA ILE A 66 1.85 10.07 -11.67
C ILE A 66 0.49 9.37 -11.83
N PHE A 67 0.47 8.15 -12.36
CA PHE A 67 -0.76 7.39 -12.61
C PHE A 67 -1.43 6.92 -11.31
N VAL A 68 -0.63 6.52 -10.34
CA VAL A 68 -1.06 6.17 -8.98
C VAL A 68 -1.59 7.37 -8.23
N ASN A 69 -0.90 8.52 -8.31
CA ASN A 69 -1.34 9.76 -7.67
C ASN A 69 -2.66 10.26 -8.28
N LYS A 70 -2.85 10.08 -9.59
CA LYS A 70 -4.10 10.41 -10.28
C LYS A 70 -5.29 9.53 -9.86
N ASN A 71 -5.06 8.24 -9.58
CA ASN A 71 -6.12 7.32 -9.17
C ASN A 71 -6.41 7.32 -7.67
N ASN A 72 -5.53 7.90 -6.85
CA ASN A 72 -5.72 8.08 -5.41
C ASN A 72 -5.28 9.49 -5.00
N PRO A 73 -6.17 10.50 -5.04
CA PRO A 73 -5.87 11.85 -4.55
C PRO A 73 -5.60 11.91 -3.03
N GLU A 74 -5.85 10.81 -2.31
CA GLU A 74 -5.54 10.60 -0.89
C GLU A 74 -4.13 10.05 -0.62
N ARG A 75 -3.30 9.80 -1.67
CA ARG A 75 -1.89 9.47 -1.47
C ARG A 75 -1.11 10.74 -1.14
N MET A 76 -1.25 11.09 0.14
CA MET A 76 -0.45 12.02 0.91
C MET A 76 1.01 12.07 0.40
N ASP A 77 1.45 13.27 0.05
CA ASP A 77 2.80 13.52 -0.43
C ASP A 77 3.84 12.85 0.48
N PRO A 78 4.87 12.18 -0.05
CA PRO A 78 5.92 11.55 0.77
C PRO A 78 6.57 12.55 1.73
N ILE A 79 6.58 13.84 1.36
CA ILE A 79 7.02 14.95 2.21
C ILE A 79 6.06 15.13 3.41
N MET A 80 4.74 15.17 3.19
CA MET A 80 3.75 15.27 4.29
C MET A 80 3.79 14.07 5.24
N GLN A 81 3.99 12.87 4.71
CA GLN A 81 4.13 11.66 5.52
C GLN A 81 5.42 11.69 6.38
N SER A 82 6.54 12.17 5.81
CA SER A 82 7.80 12.32 6.55
C SER A 82 7.73 13.38 7.67
N MET A 83 6.88 14.39 7.49
CA MET A 83 6.68 15.45 8.49
C MET A 83 5.54 15.15 9.48
N GLY A 84 4.84 14.02 9.34
CA GLY A 84 3.76 13.61 10.25
C GLY A 84 2.53 14.52 10.22
N LEU A 85 2.26 15.19 9.10
CA LEU A 85 1.14 16.11 8.94
C LEU A 85 0.04 15.51 8.05
N LYS A 86 -1.20 15.58 8.51
CA LYS A 86 -2.41 15.31 7.71
C LYS A 86 -3.15 16.64 7.51
N ILE A 87 -3.48 16.96 6.26
CA ILE A 87 -4.34 18.09 5.95
C ILE A 87 -5.77 17.58 6.00
N GLU A 88 -6.54 18.07 6.95
CA GLU A 88 -7.98 17.83 7.02
C GLU A 88 -8.66 19.19 7.17
N CYS A 89 -9.69 19.44 6.36
CA CYS A 89 -10.51 20.66 6.45
C CYS A 89 -9.70 21.98 6.37
N ASN A 90 -8.81 22.11 5.37
CA ASN A 90 -7.98 23.31 5.14
C ASN A 90 -7.04 23.68 6.30
N THR A 91 -6.87 22.78 7.28
CA THR A 91 -6.03 23.00 8.46
C THR A 91 -5.00 21.88 8.57
N ARG A 92 -3.74 22.25 8.83
CA ARG A 92 -2.64 21.31 9.02
C ARG A 92 -2.69 20.75 10.45
N ARG A 93 -3.00 19.45 10.62
CA ARG A 93 -3.01 18.77 11.92
C ARG A 93 -1.98 17.64 11.95
N PHE A 94 -1.31 17.45 13.09
CA PHE A 94 -0.33 16.37 13.25
C PHE A 94 -1.03 15.02 13.42
N LEU A 95 -0.57 14.00 12.68
CA LEU A 95 -1.07 12.62 12.78
C LEU A 95 -0.83 11.99 14.16
N THR A 96 0.25 12.41 14.83
CA THR A 96 0.62 11.92 16.17
C THR A 96 -0.34 12.40 17.25
N ASP A 97 -0.95 13.58 17.06
CA ASP A 97 -1.96 14.15 17.96
C ASP A 97 -3.22 13.29 17.97
N ASP A 98 -3.67 12.89 16.78
CA ASP A 98 -4.89 12.09 16.57
C ASP A 98 -4.81 10.71 17.25
N ARG A 99 -3.68 10.01 17.09
CA ARG A 99 -3.42 8.72 17.75
C ARG A 99 -3.46 8.85 19.27
N ARG A 100 -2.81 9.88 19.84
CA ARG A 100 -2.83 10.10 21.31
C ARG A 100 -4.22 10.46 21.82
N GLU A 101 -4.94 11.32 21.10
CA GLU A 101 -6.31 11.70 21.46
C GLU A 101 -7.24 10.47 21.46
N LEU A 102 -7.12 9.60 20.46
CA LEU A 102 -7.90 8.36 20.38
C LEU A 102 -7.60 7.43 21.56
N TYR A 103 -6.32 7.21 21.88
CA TYR A 103 -5.95 6.39 23.04
C TYR A 103 -6.48 6.97 24.35
N PHE A 104 -6.42 8.29 24.51
CA PHE A 104 -6.96 8.96 25.69
C PHE A 104 -8.48 8.77 25.82
N ARG A 105 -9.24 8.91 24.72
CA ARG A 105 -10.70 8.67 24.72
C ARG A 105 -11.03 7.23 25.09
N VAL A 106 -10.29 6.26 24.53
CA VAL A 106 -10.47 4.84 24.85
C VAL A 106 -10.13 4.56 26.32
N GLU A 107 -9.06 5.13 26.86
CA GLU A 107 -8.68 4.95 28.27
C GLU A 107 -9.75 5.51 29.22
N VAL A 108 -10.25 6.72 28.94
CA VAL A 108 -11.30 7.34 29.75
C VAL A 108 -12.57 6.49 29.74
N GLN A 109 -13.01 6.01 28.57
CA GLN A 109 -14.18 5.12 28.48
C GLN A 109 -13.95 3.81 29.24
N ASN A 110 -12.76 3.20 29.12
CA ASN A 110 -12.43 1.98 29.85
C ASN A 110 -12.50 2.18 31.38
N ARG A 111 -12.05 3.33 31.88
CA ARG A 111 -12.17 3.66 33.30
C ARG A 111 -13.62 3.78 33.75
N VAL A 112 -14.49 4.35 32.93
CA VAL A 112 -15.92 4.45 33.24
C VAL A 112 -16.57 3.07 33.24
N TYR A 113 -16.36 2.25 32.20
CA TYR A 113 -16.89 0.88 32.14
C TYR A 113 -16.47 0.02 33.33
N ARG A 114 -15.22 0.16 33.80
CA ARG A 114 -14.76 -0.56 34.99
C ARG A 114 -15.49 -0.14 36.28
N ARG A 115 -15.89 1.12 36.40
CA ARG A 115 -16.68 1.59 37.55
C ARG A 115 -18.10 1.04 37.50
N GLU A 116 -18.73 1.10 36.33
CA GLU A 116 -20.07 0.55 36.12
C GLU A 116 -20.10 -0.95 36.42
N LEU A 117 -19.13 -1.72 35.90
CA LEU A 117 -19.01 -3.15 36.21
C LEU A 117 -18.96 -3.42 37.71
N HIS A 118 -18.17 -2.64 38.46
CA HIS A 118 -18.06 -2.81 39.91
C HIS A 118 -19.35 -2.45 40.67
N LEU A 119 -20.14 -1.51 40.15
CA LEU A 119 -21.46 -1.19 40.70
C LEU A 119 -22.45 -2.32 40.45
N LEU A 120 -22.52 -2.81 39.20
CA LEU A 120 -23.37 -3.95 38.85
C LEU A 120 -23.00 -5.21 39.65
N ASP A 121 -21.71 -5.52 39.83
CA ASP A 121 -21.28 -6.66 40.65
C ASP A 121 -21.75 -6.53 42.11
N SER A 122 -21.69 -5.32 42.67
CA SER A 122 -22.15 -5.07 44.03
C SER A 122 -23.68 -5.21 44.17
N GLU A 123 -24.42 -4.92 43.12
CA GLU A 123 -25.88 -5.05 43.08
C GLU A 123 -26.29 -6.51 42.89
N ILE A 124 -25.61 -7.25 42.01
CA ILE A 124 -25.77 -8.71 41.87
C ILE A 124 -25.52 -9.40 43.21
N ALA A 125 -24.43 -9.09 43.90
CA ALA A 125 -24.12 -9.69 45.20
C ALA A 125 -25.19 -9.41 46.28
N LYS A 126 -25.84 -8.23 46.23
CA LYS A 126 -26.97 -7.91 47.13
C LYS A 126 -28.21 -8.72 46.78
N LEU A 127 -28.55 -8.81 45.50
CA LEU A 127 -29.69 -9.58 45.01
C LEU A 127 -29.52 -11.07 45.31
N GLU A 128 -28.33 -11.62 45.10
CA GLU A 128 -28.00 -13.01 45.47
C GLU A 128 -28.22 -13.27 46.97
N LYS A 129 -27.81 -12.33 47.82
CA LYS A 129 -28.01 -12.45 49.26
C LYS A 129 -29.49 -12.40 49.65
N GLN A 130 -30.29 -11.55 49.01
CA GLN A 130 -31.74 -11.50 49.23
C GLN A 130 -32.41 -12.79 48.79
N LEU A 131 -32.02 -13.34 47.63
CA LEU A 131 -32.55 -14.59 47.12
C LEU A 131 -32.22 -15.77 48.05
N SER A 132 -31.01 -15.81 48.62
CA SER A 132 -30.59 -16.84 49.58
C SER A 132 -31.29 -16.79 50.95
N HIS A 133 -32.01 -15.70 51.23
CA HIS A 133 -32.75 -15.52 52.49
C HIS A 133 -34.24 -15.85 52.35
N GLU A 134 -34.73 -16.02 51.12
CA GLU A 134 -36.13 -16.31 50.80
C GLU A 134 -36.38 -17.82 50.53
N GLU A 135 -35.32 -18.65 50.58
CA GLU A 135 -35.36 -20.13 50.65
C GLU A 135 -35.15 -20.64 52.09
#